data_AF-A0AAV4LRZ5-F1
#
_entry.id   AF-A0AAV4LRZ5-F1
#
_cell.length_a   1.000
_cell.length_b   1.000
_cell.length_c   1.000
_cell.angle_alpha   90.00
_cell.angle_beta   90.00
_cell.angle_gamma   90.00
#
_symmetry.space_group_name_H-M   'P 1'
#
loop_
_entity.id
_entity.type
_entity.pdbx_description
1 polymer ?
#
loop_
_entity_poly.entity_id
_entity_poly.type
_entity_poly.pdbx_seq_one_letter_code
_entity_poly.pdbx_strand_id
1 'polypeptide(L)'
;MLLDTDLSAKNLFRAVNQYALTVPNYYTGVVPLEPYQFARLDRMVRKQLYEKGAHKHCANISRLYLPRKELGRGLHNLEFRAEMMLLNLWLTLSADENKSTRRAAILQHHRQTYSHASLITTYLHDKYGLTIRDNEAIPKTIQHLRKLQNRSLYNEVDSVDLEESTLWLRKSMLTPQEEAKLINLQDRNLQWMSSKKNHKKCGKYLDVEHLASKCDRLLHTDYVRRHNEVARRIHRTLAKELGVKNIKKVERYKIDDRKFTKNGWISYDMSIHTEKKVQFNRPDIIVADKRKNRITIVEIGITSQPNVTSASR
;
A
#
# COMPACT_ATOMS: atom_id res chain seq x y z
N MET A 1 -14.14 -28.90 3.19
CA MET A 1 -13.58 -27.58 3.58
C MET A 1 -14.48 -26.50 2.94
N LEU A 2 -14.65 -25.28 3.50
CA LEU A 2 -15.57 -24.27 2.92
C LEU A 2 -15.31 -24.00 1.43
N LEU A 3 -14.06 -24.11 0.98
CA LEU A 3 -13.65 -23.91 -0.40
C LEU A 3 -14.02 -25.06 -1.37
N ASP A 4 -14.49 -26.19 -0.85
CA ASP A 4 -14.95 -27.34 -1.66
C ASP A 4 -16.47 -27.33 -1.87
N THR A 5 -17.16 -26.31 -1.34
CA THR A 5 -18.61 -26.19 -1.47
C THR A 5 -18.99 -25.44 -2.75
N ASP A 6 -20.19 -25.72 -3.27
CA ASP A 6 -20.75 -25.05 -4.46
C ASP A 6 -21.30 -23.64 -4.16
N LEU A 7 -20.76 -22.96 -3.14
CA LEU A 7 -21.15 -21.61 -2.80
C LEU A 7 -20.67 -20.63 -3.89
N SER A 8 -21.56 -19.71 -4.26
CA SER A 8 -21.17 -18.54 -5.06
C SER A 8 -20.07 -17.74 -4.35
N ALA A 9 -19.25 -17.01 -5.10
CA ALA A 9 -18.13 -16.23 -4.58
C ALA A 9 -18.55 -15.33 -3.39
N LYS A 10 -19.66 -14.61 -3.54
CA LYS A 10 -20.26 -13.78 -2.48
C LYS A 10 -20.54 -14.58 -1.21
N ASN A 11 -21.19 -15.72 -1.35
CA ASN A 11 -21.58 -16.55 -0.21
C ASN A 11 -20.36 -17.23 0.43
N LEU A 12 -19.38 -17.64 -0.38
CA LEU A 12 -18.11 -18.20 0.09
C LEU A 12 -17.36 -17.19 0.97
N PHE A 13 -17.12 -15.96 0.50
CA PHE A 13 -16.41 -14.97 1.31
C PHE A 13 -17.20 -14.57 2.55
N ARG A 14 -18.54 -14.51 2.48
CA ARG A 14 -19.39 -14.33 3.66
C ARG A 14 -19.20 -15.47 4.66
N ALA A 15 -19.21 -16.71 4.21
CA ALA A 15 -19.01 -17.89 5.05
C ALA A 15 -17.60 -17.90 5.68
N VAL A 16 -16.55 -17.62 4.90
CA VAL A 16 -15.17 -17.50 5.40
C VAL A 16 -15.09 -16.42 6.49
N ASN A 17 -15.67 -15.25 6.25
CA ASN A 17 -15.67 -14.17 7.23
C ASN A 17 -16.43 -14.51 8.52
N GLN A 18 -17.52 -15.26 8.42
CA GLN A 18 -18.40 -15.61 9.56
C GLN A 18 -17.94 -16.83 10.34
N TYR A 19 -17.35 -17.83 9.69
CA TYR A 19 -17.02 -19.11 10.33
C TYR A 19 -15.51 -19.31 10.51
N ALA A 20 -14.69 -18.95 9.53
CA ALA A 20 -13.25 -19.17 9.61
C ALA A 20 -12.53 -18.02 10.34
N LEU A 21 -12.85 -16.77 9.96
CA LEU A 21 -12.16 -15.59 10.53
C LEU A 21 -12.69 -15.15 11.89
N THR A 22 -13.83 -15.68 12.34
CA THR A 22 -14.36 -15.41 13.69
C THR A 22 -13.53 -16.07 14.79
N VAL A 23 -12.94 -17.22 14.52
CA VAL A 23 -12.06 -17.93 15.46
C VAL A 23 -10.87 -17.04 15.88
N PRO A 24 -10.02 -16.53 14.97
CA PRO A 24 -8.92 -15.65 15.37
C PRO A 24 -9.42 -14.35 16.00
N ASN A 25 -10.58 -13.81 15.59
CA ASN A 25 -11.14 -12.61 16.22
C ASN A 25 -11.45 -12.82 17.70
N TYR A 26 -11.97 -14.00 18.07
CA TYR A 26 -12.30 -14.31 19.47
C TYR A 26 -11.06 -14.25 20.38
N TYR A 27 -9.90 -14.66 19.87
CA TYR A 27 -8.65 -14.66 20.62
C TYR A 27 -7.93 -13.30 20.61
N THR A 28 -8.29 -12.38 19.70
CA THR A 28 -7.68 -11.05 19.64
C THR A 28 -7.95 -10.27 20.93
N GLY A 29 -6.87 -9.86 21.61
CA GLY A 29 -6.93 -9.11 22.86
C GLY A 29 -7.07 -9.97 24.12
N VAL A 30 -7.27 -11.28 23.97
CA VAL A 30 -7.25 -12.26 25.08
C VAL A 30 -5.91 -13.01 25.09
N VAL A 31 -5.50 -13.52 23.94
CA VAL A 31 -4.20 -14.16 23.74
C VAL A 31 -3.22 -13.09 23.25
N PRO A 32 -1.98 -13.04 23.77
CA PRO A 32 -0.96 -12.09 23.32
C PRO A 32 -0.44 -12.47 21.93
N LEU A 33 -1.26 -12.22 20.91
CA LEU A 33 -0.93 -12.45 19.51
C LEU A 33 -0.24 -11.22 18.92
N GLU A 34 0.88 -11.45 18.25
CA GLU A 34 1.68 -10.42 17.59
C GLU A 34 1.24 -10.20 16.14
N PRO A 35 1.47 -9.00 15.55
CA PRO A 35 1.09 -8.68 14.17
C PRO A 35 1.55 -9.70 13.12
N TYR A 36 2.77 -10.24 13.28
CA TYR A 36 3.32 -11.22 12.34
C TYR A 36 2.53 -12.53 12.31
N GLN A 37 1.87 -12.89 13.41
CA GLN A 37 1.06 -14.11 13.51
C GLN A 37 -0.24 -13.94 12.72
N PHE A 38 -0.89 -12.78 12.83
CA PHE A 38 -2.04 -12.44 11.98
C PHE A 38 -1.66 -12.40 10.50
N ALA A 39 -0.50 -11.83 10.17
CA ALA A 39 0.04 -11.82 8.80
C ALA A 39 0.31 -13.22 8.26
N ARG A 40 0.77 -14.15 9.11
CA ARG A 40 0.98 -15.55 8.75
C ARG A 40 -0.35 -16.25 8.47
N LEU A 41 -1.35 -16.07 9.33
CA LEU A 41 -2.69 -16.64 9.12
C LEU A 41 -3.34 -16.10 7.85
N ASP A 42 -3.25 -14.80 7.59
CA ASP A 42 -3.75 -14.19 6.37
C ASP A 42 -3.08 -14.77 5.11
N ARG A 43 -1.75 -14.95 5.12
CA ARG A 43 -1.03 -15.61 4.03
C ARG A 43 -1.50 -17.05 3.82
N MET A 44 -1.80 -17.79 4.88
CA MET A 44 -2.35 -19.15 4.78
C MET A 44 -3.74 -19.16 4.12
N VAL A 45 -4.62 -18.24 4.52
CA VAL A 45 -5.95 -18.08 3.89
C VAL A 45 -5.81 -17.78 2.40
N ARG A 46 -4.93 -16.84 2.03
CA ARG A 46 -4.66 -16.52 0.62
C ARG A 46 -4.08 -17.69 -0.15
N LYS A 47 -3.15 -18.44 0.44
CA LYS A 47 -2.59 -19.66 -0.17
C LYS A 47 -3.69 -20.66 -0.54
N GLN A 48 -4.63 -20.91 0.37
CA GLN A 48 -5.77 -21.80 0.12
C GLN A 48 -6.67 -21.27 -1.01
N LEU A 49 -6.92 -19.94 -1.05
CA LEU A 49 -7.68 -19.32 -2.14
C LEU A 49 -6.98 -19.43 -3.51
N TYR A 50 -5.65 -19.36 -3.54
CA TYR A 50 -4.86 -19.55 -4.76
C TYR A 50 -4.91 -21.00 -5.25
N GLU A 51 -4.71 -21.96 -4.35
CA GLU A 51 -4.75 -23.40 -4.66
C GLU A 51 -6.10 -23.82 -5.26
N LYS A 52 -7.20 -23.28 -4.73
CA LYS A 52 -8.57 -23.56 -5.22
C LYS A 52 -8.99 -22.68 -6.40
N GLY A 53 -8.10 -21.79 -6.86
CA GLY A 53 -8.33 -20.90 -7.99
C GLY A 53 -9.35 -19.78 -7.75
N ALA A 54 -9.82 -19.62 -6.50
CA ALA A 54 -10.76 -18.60 -6.04
C ALA A 54 -10.13 -17.21 -6.00
N HIS A 55 -8.79 -17.09 -6.06
CA HIS A 55 -8.07 -15.84 -6.30
C HIS A 55 -6.86 -16.14 -7.23
N LYS A 56 -6.40 -15.17 -8.01
CA LYS A 56 -5.27 -15.34 -8.94
C LYS A 56 -4.02 -14.67 -8.37
N HIS A 57 -2.84 -15.27 -8.56
CA HIS A 57 -1.58 -14.72 -8.04
C HIS A 57 -1.28 -13.31 -8.51
N CYS A 58 -1.62 -12.98 -9.76
CA CYS A 58 -1.45 -11.65 -10.32
C CYS A 58 -2.56 -10.67 -9.96
N ALA A 59 -3.64 -11.08 -9.31
CA ALA A 59 -4.74 -10.17 -8.99
C ALA A 59 -4.38 -9.23 -7.82
N ASN A 60 -5.01 -8.06 -7.78
CA ASN A 60 -4.72 -7.08 -6.74
C ASN A 60 -5.19 -7.59 -5.36
N ILE A 61 -4.26 -7.71 -4.42
CA ILE A 61 -4.53 -8.17 -3.04
C ILE A 61 -5.40 -7.15 -2.30
N SER A 62 -5.20 -5.84 -2.48
CA SER A 62 -6.02 -4.82 -1.81
C SER A 62 -7.49 -4.95 -2.19
N ARG A 63 -7.76 -5.33 -3.45
CA ARG A 63 -9.12 -5.56 -3.95
C ARG A 63 -9.80 -6.80 -3.37
N LEU A 64 -9.01 -7.80 -2.95
CA LEU A 64 -9.54 -8.95 -2.22
C LEU A 64 -10.21 -8.52 -0.92
N TYR A 65 -9.60 -7.53 -0.23
CA TYR A 65 -10.05 -7.07 1.09
C TYR A 65 -11.11 -5.97 1.06
N LEU A 66 -11.17 -5.20 -0.03
CA LEU A 66 -12.15 -4.13 -0.16
C LEU A 66 -13.60 -4.65 -0.09
N PRO A 67 -14.53 -3.86 0.47
CA PRO A 67 -15.95 -4.20 0.43
C PRO A 67 -16.47 -4.39 -0.99
N ARG A 68 -17.44 -5.30 -1.16
CA ARG A 68 -18.10 -5.52 -2.47
C ARG A 68 -18.83 -4.31 -3.02
N LYS A 69 -19.28 -3.39 -2.14
CA LYS A 69 -19.88 -2.10 -2.52
C LYS A 69 -18.86 -1.10 -3.06
N GLU A 70 -17.57 -1.37 -2.87
CA GLU A 70 -16.46 -0.48 -3.21
C GLU A 70 -15.49 -1.24 -4.14
N LEU A 71 -16.05 -1.93 -5.14
CA LEU A 71 -15.32 -2.66 -6.18
C LEU A 71 -14.43 -3.81 -5.69
N GLY A 72 -14.48 -4.18 -4.41
CA GLY A 72 -13.73 -5.29 -3.83
C GLY A 72 -14.47 -6.63 -3.79
N ARG A 73 -13.83 -7.62 -3.17
CA ARG A 73 -14.38 -8.99 -3.03
C ARG A 73 -14.91 -9.30 -1.63
N GLY A 74 -14.58 -8.47 -0.65
CA GLY A 74 -15.15 -8.48 0.68
C GLY A 74 -14.57 -9.53 1.63
N LEU A 75 -13.36 -10.06 1.41
CA LEU A 75 -12.67 -10.85 2.43
C LEU A 75 -12.17 -9.91 3.53
N HIS A 76 -12.25 -10.28 4.81
CA HIS A 76 -11.63 -9.45 5.84
C HIS A 76 -10.12 -9.69 5.92
N ASN A 77 -9.34 -8.62 5.90
CA ASN A 77 -7.91 -8.68 6.23
C ASN A 77 -7.76 -8.93 7.74
N LEU A 78 -7.07 -10.00 8.12
CA LEU A 78 -6.93 -10.39 9.53
C LEU A 78 -6.07 -9.42 10.34
N GLU A 79 -4.94 -8.95 9.80
CA GLU A 79 -4.07 -7.98 10.48
C GLU A 79 -4.86 -6.72 10.79
N PHE A 80 -5.50 -6.16 9.76
CA PHE A 80 -6.29 -4.95 9.89
C PHE A 80 -7.46 -5.13 10.86
N ARG A 81 -8.14 -6.27 10.79
CA ARG A 81 -9.26 -6.55 11.71
C ARG A 81 -8.78 -6.68 13.15
N ALA A 82 -7.63 -7.29 13.38
CA ALA A 82 -7.04 -7.39 14.71
C ALA A 82 -6.64 -6.02 15.26
N GLU A 83 -5.95 -5.20 14.47
CA GLU A 83 -5.61 -3.82 14.80
C GLU A 83 -6.86 -3.01 15.19
N MET A 84 -7.93 -3.15 14.41
CA MET A 84 -9.19 -2.45 14.67
C MET A 84 -9.83 -2.89 16.00
N MET A 85 -9.81 -4.19 16.29
CA MET A 85 -10.36 -4.74 17.53
C MET A 85 -9.54 -4.32 18.75
N LEU A 86 -8.21 -4.33 18.64
CA LEU A 86 -7.31 -3.88 19.70
C LEU A 86 -7.45 -2.38 19.97
N LEU A 87 -7.55 -1.57 18.91
CA LEU A 87 -7.79 -0.14 19.07
C LEU A 87 -9.13 0.12 19.78
N ASN A 88 -10.21 -0.56 19.35
CA ASN A 88 -11.52 -0.43 19.97
C ASN A 88 -11.49 -0.87 21.45
N LEU A 89 -10.82 -1.99 21.75
CA LEU A 89 -10.63 -2.47 23.12
C LEU A 89 -9.89 -1.43 23.96
N TRP A 90 -8.75 -0.92 23.47
CA TRP A 90 -7.93 0.07 24.16
C TRP A 90 -8.70 1.37 24.46
N LEU A 91 -9.39 1.91 23.46
CA LEU A 91 -10.19 3.14 23.63
C LEU A 91 -11.36 2.93 24.59
N THR A 92 -12.04 1.79 24.51
CA THR A 92 -13.18 1.47 25.40
C THR A 92 -12.74 1.31 26.85
N LEU A 93 -11.60 0.66 27.07
CA LEU A 93 -11.04 0.52 28.41
C LEU A 93 -10.60 1.88 28.95
N SER A 94 -9.89 2.68 28.14
CA SER A 94 -9.37 4.00 28.54
C SER A 94 -10.49 4.99 28.87
N ALA A 95 -11.57 4.99 28.09
CA ALA A 95 -12.72 5.88 28.32
C ALA A 95 -13.45 5.61 29.66
N ASP A 96 -13.41 4.37 30.14
CA ASP A 96 -14.07 3.95 31.38
C ASP A 96 -13.08 3.65 32.52
N GLU A 97 -11.81 4.06 32.37
CA GLU A 97 -10.76 3.88 33.39
C GLU A 97 -11.17 4.47 34.74
N ASN A 98 -11.71 5.70 34.72
CA ASN A 98 -12.17 6.39 35.93
C ASN A 98 -13.50 5.85 36.49
N LYS A 99 -14.26 5.06 35.72
CA LYS A 99 -15.58 4.56 36.11
C LYS A 99 -15.55 3.13 36.64
N SER A 100 -14.56 2.33 36.24
CA SER A 100 -14.50 0.91 36.58
C SER A 100 -13.11 0.50 37.04
N THR A 101 -12.99 0.17 38.33
CA THR A 101 -11.76 -0.35 38.94
C THR A 101 -11.23 -1.60 38.22
N ARG A 102 -12.13 -2.48 37.76
CA ARG A 102 -11.78 -3.66 36.98
C ARG A 102 -11.11 -3.30 35.65
N ARG A 103 -11.66 -2.32 34.91
CA ARG A 103 -11.10 -1.90 33.63
C ARG A 103 -9.77 -1.17 33.81
N ALA A 104 -9.66 -0.35 34.86
CA ALA A 104 -8.39 0.29 35.24
C ALA A 104 -7.30 -0.75 35.55
N ALA A 105 -7.61 -1.81 36.30
CA ALA A 105 -6.65 -2.88 36.58
C ALA A 105 -6.20 -3.61 35.30
N ILE A 106 -7.13 -3.89 34.38
CA ILE A 106 -6.80 -4.50 33.08
C ILE A 106 -5.89 -3.60 32.24
N LEU A 107 -6.19 -2.29 32.17
CA LEU A 107 -5.33 -1.31 31.50
C LEU A 107 -3.94 -1.27 32.10
N GLN A 108 -3.83 -1.23 33.43
CA GLN A 108 -2.55 -1.21 34.12
C GLN A 108 -1.74 -2.46 33.79
N HIS A 109 -2.36 -3.64 33.76
CA HIS A 109 -1.70 -4.88 33.36
C HIS A 109 -1.16 -4.80 31.92
N HIS A 110 -1.97 -4.31 30.96
CA HIS A 110 -1.55 -4.13 29.58
C HIS A 110 -0.39 -3.15 29.42
N ARG A 111 -0.36 -2.07 30.22
CA ARG A 111 0.72 -1.08 30.28
C ARG A 111 2.00 -1.69 30.86
N GLN A 112 1.91 -2.44 31.96
CA GLN A 112 3.05 -3.07 32.63
C GLN A 112 3.71 -4.16 31.78
N THR A 113 2.90 -4.92 31.05
CA THR A 113 3.38 -6.00 30.17
C THR A 113 3.86 -5.51 28.81
N TYR A 114 3.78 -4.20 28.53
CA TYR A 114 4.07 -3.60 27.21
C TYR A 114 3.37 -4.35 26.06
N SER A 115 2.14 -4.81 26.33
CA SER A 115 1.38 -5.60 25.36
C SER A 115 1.11 -4.80 24.09
N HIS A 116 0.98 -5.49 22.96
CA HIS A 116 0.67 -4.84 21.68
C HIS A 116 -0.60 -3.97 21.73
N ALA A 117 -1.60 -4.36 22.54
CA ALA A 117 -2.81 -3.57 22.77
C ALA A 117 -2.50 -2.18 23.37
N SER A 118 -1.51 -2.06 24.26
CA SER A 118 -1.11 -0.78 24.86
C SER A 118 -0.34 0.12 23.89
N LEU A 119 0.38 -0.50 22.94
CA LEU A 119 1.18 0.17 21.92
C LEU A 119 0.41 0.38 20.61
N ILE A 120 -0.89 0.08 20.57
CA ILE A 120 -1.65 0.08 19.32
C ILE A 120 -1.74 1.47 18.70
N THR A 121 -1.83 2.53 19.51
CA THR A 121 -1.94 3.91 19.04
C THR A 121 -0.67 4.37 18.35
N THR A 122 0.49 4.09 18.95
CA THR A 122 1.82 4.39 18.37
C THR A 122 2.08 3.52 17.14
N TYR A 123 1.75 2.23 17.21
CA TYR A 123 1.87 1.31 16.07
C TYR A 123 1.06 1.78 14.84
N LEU A 124 -0.20 2.21 15.04
CA LEU A 124 -1.05 2.70 13.95
C LEU A 124 -0.58 4.04 13.39
N HIS A 125 -0.03 4.90 14.26
CA HIS A 125 0.61 6.14 13.82
C HIS A 125 1.81 5.83 12.91
N ASP A 126 2.71 4.94 13.32
CA ASP A 126 3.91 4.62 12.55
C ASP A 126 3.60 3.90 11.24
N LYS A 127 2.58 3.02 11.25
CA LYS A 127 2.21 2.22 10.06
C LYS A 127 1.36 2.99 9.05
N TYR A 128 0.40 3.79 9.51
CA TYR A 128 -0.60 4.43 8.65
C TYR A 128 -0.58 5.96 8.68
N GLY A 129 0.19 6.57 9.58
CA GLY A 129 0.12 8.01 9.86
C GLY A 129 -1.17 8.43 10.58
N LEU A 130 -1.85 7.50 11.26
CA LEU A 130 -3.10 7.80 11.97
C LEU A 130 -2.79 8.47 13.31
N THR A 131 -3.18 9.74 13.46
CA THR A 131 -3.18 10.44 14.75
C THR A 131 -4.55 10.31 15.41
N ILE A 132 -4.61 9.68 16.59
CA ILE A 132 -5.84 9.53 17.37
C ILE A 132 -5.93 10.70 18.34
N ARG A 133 -7.05 11.44 18.30
CA ARG A 133 -7.35 12.53 19.25
C ARG A 133 -8.28 12.02 20.34
N ASP A 134 -8.07 12.46 21.58
CA ASP A 134 -8.78 11.95 22.77
C ASP A 134 -10.31 12.14 22.72
N ASN A 135 -10.81 13.09 21.92
CA ASN A 135 -12.24 13.39 21.78
C ASN A 135 -12.88 12.85 20.48
N GLU A 136 -12.17 12.06 19.68
CA GLU A 136 -12.76 11.49 18.45
C GLU A 136 -13.63 10.27 18.76
N ALA A 137 -14.87 10.29 18.25
CA ALA A 137 -15.76 9.15 18.35
C ALA A 137 -15.13 7.92 17.68
N ILE A 138 -15.05 6.80 18.41
CA ILE A 138 -14.44 5.55 17.95
C ILE A 138 -14.84 5.21 16.51
N PRO A 139 -16.13 5.21 16.10
CA PRO A 139 -16.51 4.88 14.72
C PRO A 139 -15.87 5.75 13.63
N LYS A 140 -15.61 7.04 13.92
CA LYS A 140 -14.97 7.95 12.97
C LYS A 140 -13.50 7.59 12.78
N THR A 141 -12.79 7.26 13.86
CA THR A 141 -11.39 6.80 13.82
C THR A 141 -11.28 5.48 13.06
N ILE A 142 -12.23 4.55 13.27
CA ILE A 142 -12.31 3.29 12.50
C ILE A 142 -12.48 3.56 11.00
N GLN A 143 -13.39 4.46 10.64
CA GLN A 143 -13.64 4.82 9.25
C GLN A 143 -12.41 5.49 8.61
N HIS A 144 -11.71 6.34 9.35
CA HIS A 144 -10.49 6.97 8.88
C HIS A 144 -9.38 5.95 8.61
N LEU A 145 -9.16 4.99 9.52
CA LEU A 145 -8.17 3.94 9.33
C LEU A 145 -8.46 3.10 8.06
N ARG A 146 -9.74 2.77 7.80
CA ARG A 146 -10.14 2.08 6.56
C ARG A 146 -9.80 2.85 5.28
N LYS A 147 -9.97 4.17 5.30
CA LYS A 147 -9.61 5.05 4.17
C LYS A 147 -8.09 5.10 3.97
N LEU A 148 -7.32 5.20 5.06
CA LEU A 148 -5.85 5.22 4.99
C LEU A 148 -5.28 3.92 4.42
N GLN A 149 -5.85 2.77 4.77
CA GLN A 149 -5.41 1.47 4.27
C GLN A 149 -5.54 1.35 2.74
N ASN A 150 -6.60 1.90 2.16
CA ASN A 150 -6.90 1.78 0.73
C ASN A 150 -6.70 3.10 -0.03
N ARG A 151 -5.83 3.98 0.49
CA ARG A 151 -5.60 5.33 -0.05
C ARG A 151 -5.29 5.33 -1.55
N SER A 152 -4.55 4.33 -2.04
CA SER A 152 -4.21 4.21 -3.47
C SER A 152 -5.41 3.93 -4.38
N LEU A 153 -6.50 3.36 -3.85
CA LEU A 153 -7.68 2.98 -4.62
C LEU A 153 -8.79 4.03 -4.55
N TYR A 154 -8.85 4.85 -3.50
CA TYR A 154 -9.88 5.90 -3.38
C TYR A 154 -9.52 7.22 -4.08
N ASN A 155 -8.24 7.51 -4.32
CA ASN A 155 -7.82 8.79 -4.89
C ASN A 155 -8.15 8.94 -6.39
N GLU A 156 -8.63 7.91 -7.08
CA GLU A 156 -8.84 7.90 -8.54
C GLU A 156 -10.32 7.77 -8.98
N VAL A 157 -11.29 7.82 -8.06
CA VAL A 157 -12.69 7.39 -8.32
C VAL A 157 -13.73 8.52 -8.24
N ASP A 158 -13.36 9.77 -8.50
CA ASP A 158 -14.30 10.91 -8.38
C ASP A 158 -15.39 10.97 -9.47
N SER A 159 -15.37 10.08 -10.47
CA SER A 159 -16.28 10.14 -11.64
C SER A 159 -16.96 8.82 -12.01
N VAL A 160 -16.95 7.80 -11.14
CA VAL A 160 -17.52 6.48 -11.45
C VAL A 160 -18.73 6.20 -10.56
N ASP A 161 -19.85 5.80 -11.17
CA ASP A 161 -20.99 5.25 -10.43
C ASP A 161 -20.60 3.89 -9.85
N LEU A 162 -20.21 3.90 -8.57
CA LEU A 162 -19.83 2.71 -7.82
C LEU A 162 -20.99 1.74 -7.63
N GLU A 163 -22.23 2.22 -7.57
CA GLU A 163 -23.38 1.38 -7.26
C GLU A 163 -23.67 0.43 -8.41
N GLU A 164 -23.78 0.97 -9.63
CA GLU A 164 -24.00 0.18 -10.84
C GLU A 164 -22.75 -0.64 -11.20
N SER A 165 -21.55 -0.06 -11.07
CA SER A 165 -20.29 -0.76 -11.37
C SER A 165 -20.02 -1.98 -10.49
N THR A 166 -20.63 -2.04 -9.30
CA THR A 166 -20.50 -3.15 -8.35
C THR A 166 -21.68 -4.12 -8.36
N LEU A 167 -22.69 -3.89 -9.19
CA LEU A 167 -23.93 -4.68 -9.19
C LEU A 167 -23.65 -6.18 -9.40
N TRP A 168 -22.73 -6.51 -10.32
CA TRP A 168 -22.30 -7.88 -10.54
C TRP A 168 -21.59 -8.48 -9.32
N LEU A 169 -20.74 -7.75 -8.58
CA LEU A 169 -20.11 -8.24 -7.35
C LEU A 169 -21.10 -8.44 -6.20
N ARG A 170 -22.18 -7.64 -6.16
CA ARG A 170 -23.17 -7.68 -5.08
C ARG A 170 -24.30 -8.68 -5.32
N LYS A 171 -24.74 -8.84 -6.56
CA LYS A 171 -25.96 -9.60 -6.92
C LYS A 171 -25.69 -10.87 -7.74
N SER A 172 -24.54 -11.01 -8.39
CA SER A 172 -24.30 -12.20 -9.22
C SER A 172 -24.12 -13.47 -8.39
N MET A 173 -24.41 -14.61 -9.02
CA MET A 173 -24.16 -15.96 -8.49
C MET A 173 -22.94 -16.62 -9.14
N LEU A 174 -21.91 -15.82 -9.44
CA LEU A 174 -20.67 -16.34 -10.01
C LEU A 174 -19.98 -17.30 -9.06
N THR A 175 -19.37 -18.35 -9.61
CA THR A 175 -18.47 -19.20 -8.83
C THR A 175 -17.24 -18.40 -8.39
N PRO A 176 -16.57 -18.79 -7.29
CA PRO A 176 -15.34 -18.13 -6.83
C PRO A 176 -14.26 -18.02 -7.92
N GLN A 177 -14.18 -19.00 -8.82
CA GLN A 177 -13.19 -19.07 -9.89
C GLN A 177 -13.53 -18.15 -11.07
N GLU A 178 -14.81 -18.02 -11.43
CA GLU A 178 -15.26 -17.08 -12.47
C GLU A 178 -15.09 -15.63 -12.02
N GLU A 179 -15.52 -15.30 -10.80
CA GLU A 179 -15.33 -13.96 -10.24
C GLU A 179 -13.82 -13.61 -10.20
N ALA A 180 -12.97 -14.57 -9.84
CA ALA A 180 -11.52 -14.36 -9.86
C ALA A 180 -10.97 -14.04 -11.26
N LYS A 181 -11.52 -14.64 -12.33
CA LYS A 181 -11.13 -14.34 -13.71
C LYS A 181 -11.58 -12.94 -14.13
N LEU A 182 -12.82 -12.56 -13.80
CA LEU A 182 -13.37 -11.23 -14.12
C LEU A 182 -12.63 -10.12 -13.38
N ILE A 183 -12.32 -10.31 -12.09
CA ILE A 183 -11.49 -9.36 -11.33
C ILE A 183 -10.10 -9.25 -11.95
N ASN A 184 -9.49 -10.35 -12.35
CA ASN A 184 -8.18 -10.32 -12.98
C ASN A 184 -8.19 -9.57 -14.33
N LEU A 185 -9.29 -9.68 -15.09
CA LEU A 185 -9.53 -8.90 -16.30
C LEU A 185 -9.69 -7.41 -15.98
N GLN A 186 -10.47 -7.07 -14.96
CA GLN A 186 -10.71 -5.69 -14.55
C GLN A 186 -9.45 -5.01 -14.02
N ASP A 187 -8.61 -5.73 -13.28
CA ASP A 187 -7.31 -5.26 -12.81
C ASP A 187 -6.29 -5.10 -13.95
N ARG A 188 -6.68 -5.45 -15.19
CA ARG A 188 -5.82 -5.51 -16.39
C ARG A 188 -4.59 -6.41 -16.19
N ASN A 189 -4.66 -7.32 -15.21
CA ASN A 189 -3.63 -8.32 -14.91
C ASN A 189 -3.81 -9.56 -15.79
N LEU A 190 -3.96 -9.27 -17.08
CA LEU A 190 -4.34 -10.18 -18.15
C LEU A 190 -3.14 -11.01 -18.59
N GLN A 191 -2.74 -11.96 -17.74
CA GLN A 191 -1.73 -12.95 -18.08
C GLN A 191 -2.11 -13.79 -19.30
N TRP A 192 -3.40 -13.91 -19.64
CA TRP A 192 -3.85 -14.66 -20.84
C TRP A 192 -3.69 -13.90 -22.15
N MET A 193 -3.43 -12.59 -22.14
CA MET A 193 -2.97 -11.88 -23.35
C MET A 193 -1.48 -12.15 -23.66
N SER A 194 -0.74 -12.72 -22.69
CA SER A 194 0.60 -13.23 -22.94
C SER A 194 0.54 -14.74 -23.01
N SER A 195 0.91 -15.34 -24.14
CA SER A 195 0.87 -16.80 -24.34
C SER A 195 1.77 -17.59 -23.37
N LYS A 196 2.52 -16.92 -22.46
CA LYS A 196 3.50 -17.53 -21.56
C LYS A 196 3.34 -16.99 -20.13
N LYS A 197 3.28 -17.90 -19.15
CA LYS A 197 3.24 -17.61 -17.70
C LYS A 197 4.53 -16.94 -17.18
N ASN A 198 5.61 -17.08 -17.93
CA ASN A 198 6.92 -16.54 -17.58
C ASN A 198 7.29 -15.39 -18.53
N HIS A 199 7.96 -14.38 -17.99
CA HIS A 199 8.49 -13.27 -18.77
C HIS A 199 9.53 -13.78 -19.76
N LYS A 200 9.29 -13.54 -21.06
CA LYS A 200 10.13 -14.06 -22.16
C LYS A 200 11.62 -13.76 -22.02
N LYS A 201 12.00 -12.58 -21.50
CA LYS A 201 13.42 -12.20 -21.40
C LYS A 201 14.14 -12.78 -20.19
N CYS A 202 13.43 -13.02 -19.07
CA CYS A 202 14.09 -13.35 -17.79
C CYS A 202 13.59 -14.65 -17.13
N GLY A 203 12.59 -15.33 -17.67
CA GLY A 203 12.10 -16.61 -17.16
C GLY A 203 11.31 -16.57 -15.84
N LYS A 204 11.34 -15.45 -15.11
CA LYS A 204 10.54 -15.23 -13.87
C LYS A 204 9.05 -15.13 -14.18
N TYR A 205 8.21 -15.31 -13.17
CA TYR A 205 6.75 -15.20 -13.28
C TYR A 205 6.33 -13.84 -13.85
N LEU A 206 5.39 -13.85 -14.79
CA LEU A 206 4.93 -12.65 -15.48
C LEU A 206 3.78 -11.99 -14.71
N ASP A 207 4.07 -10.96 -13.93
CA ASP A 207 3.06 -10.08 -13.34
C ASP A 207 3.43 -8.59 -13.54
N VAL A 208 2.49 -7.70 -13.22
CA VAL A 208 2.70 -6.25 -13.39
C VAL A 208 3.83 -5.76 -12.50
N GLU A 209 3.97 -6.29 -11.29
CA GLU A 209 5.02 -5.88 -10.36
C GLU A 209 6.42 -6.25 -10.87
N HIS A 210 6.57 -7.45 -11.42
CA HIS A 210 7.78 -7.92 -12.07
C HIS A 210 8.12 -7.08 -13.28
N LEU A 211 7.16 -6.80 -14.17
CA LEU A 211 7.40 -5.95 -15.33
C LEU A 211 7.69 -4.49 -14.93
N ALA A 212 7.12 -4.00 -13.83
CA ALA A 212 7.20 -2.60 -13.43
C ALA A 212 8.32 -2.25 -12.46
N SER A 213 8.84 -3.22 -11.70
CA SER A 213 9.90 -2.96 -10.71
C SER A 213 10.96 -4.05 -10.49
N LYS A 214 10.74 -5.32 -10.87
CA LYS A 214 11.65 -6.45 -10.48
C LYS A 214 12.38 -7.13 -11.64
N CYS A 215 12.16 -6.72 -12.88
CA CYS A 215 12.74 -7.38 -14.03
C CYS A 215 14.11 -6.82 -14.40
N ASP A 216 15.17 -7.55 -14.04
CA ASP A 216 16.57 -7.22 -14.35
C ASP A 216 16.81 -6.97 -15.86
N ARG A 217 16.12 -7.72 -16.72
CA ARG A 217 16.23 -7.59 -18.19
C ARG A 217 15.53 -6.35 -18.76
N LEU A 218 14.70 -5.66 -17.98
CA LEU A 218 14.04 -4.40 -18.36
C LEU A 218 14.71 -3.19 -17.70
N LEU A 219 15.73 -3.41 -16.86
CA LEU A 219 16.44 -2.37 -16.13
C LEU A 219 17.00 -1.31 -17.08
N HIS A 220 17.79 -1.73 -18.06
CA HIS A 220 18.43 -0.82 -19.02
C HIS A 220 17.51 -0.32 -20.14
N THR A 221 16.25 -0.76 -20.19
CA THR A 221 15.28 -0.33 -21.22
C THR A 221 14.16 0.49 -20.60
N ASP A 222 13.13 -0.18 -20.10
CA ASP A 222 11.89 0.44 -19.69
C ASP A 222 12.02 1.12 -18.32
N TYR A 223 12.86 0.61 -17.42
CA TYR A 223 13.10 1.27 -16.13
C TYR A 223 13.88 2.56 -16.29
N VAL A 224 15.02 2.53 -16.98
CA VAL A 224 15.78 3.75 -17.29
C VAL A 224 14.90 4.77 -18.03
N ARG A 225 14.06 4.33 -18.97
CA ARG A 225 13.14 5.23 -19.68
C ARG A 225 12.14 5.90 -18.74
N ARG A 226 11.48 5.14 -17.86
CA ARG A 226 10.51 5.67 -16.89
C ARG A 226 11.19 6.59 -15.87
N HIS A 227 12.35 6.19 -15.35
CA HIS A 227 13.15 6.96 -14.41
C HIS A 227 13.50 8.32 -15.01
N ASN A 228 14.07 8.31 -16.22
CA ASN A 228 14.39 9.54 -16.95
C ASN A 228 13.17 10.42 -17.25
N GLU A 229 11.98 9.83 -17.48
CA GLU A 229 10.76 10.61 -17.70
C GLU A 229 10.28 11.31 -16.42
N VAL A 230 10.32 10.61 -15.29
CA VAL A 230 9.99 11.17 -13.97
C VAL A 230 11.02 12.25 -13.61
N ALA A 231 12.31 11.95 -13.74
CA ALA A 231 13.40 12.90 -13.55
C ALA A 231 13.22 14.16 -14.38
N ARG A 232 12.84 14.01 -15.66
CA ARG A 232 12.57 15.15 -16.56
C ARG A 232 11.46 16.06 -16.04
N ARG A 233 10.37 15.49 -15.52
CA ARG A 233 9.25 16.27 -14.96
C ARG A 233 9.66 16.99 -13.68
N ILE A 234 10.34 16.30 -12.77
CA ILE A 234 10.80 16.86 -11.49
C ILE A 234 11.83 17.97 -11.75
N HIS A 235 12.86 17.69 -12.55
CA HIS A 235 13.90 18.65 -12.91
C HIS A 235 13.30 19.91 -13.55
N ARG A 236 12.32 19.75 -14.46
CA ARG A 236 11.62 20.89 -15.08
C ARG A 236 10.92 21.77 -14.05
N THR A 237 10.23 21.18 -13.08
CA THR A 237 9.52 21.92 -12.03
C THR A 237 10.51 22.67 -11.14
N LEU A 238 11.57 22.00 -10.69
CA LEU A 238 12.63 22.60 -9.86
C LEU A 238 13.38 23.72 -10.60
N ALA A 239 13.67 23.53 -11.89
CA ALA A 239 14.28 24.57 -12.72
C ALA A 239 13.38 25.81 -12.86
N LYS A 240 12.05 25.63 -12.88
CA LYS A 240 11.08 26.73 -12.90
C LYS A 240 11.13 27.52 -11.59
N GLU A 241 11.18 26.84 -10.46
CA GLU A 241 11.28 27.47 -9.13
C GLU A 241 12.61 28.23 -8.93
N LEU A 242 13.69 27.73 -9.53
CA LEU A 242 14.99 28.40 -9.59
C LEU A 242 15.02 29.61 -10.54
N GLY A 243 13.94 29.90 -11.27
CA GLY A 243 13.81 31.08 -12.11
C GLY A 243 14.37 30.94 -13.53
N VAL A 244 14.46 29.73 -14.08
CA VAL A 244 14.76 29.54 -15.50
C VAL A 244 13.60 30.11 -16.35
N LYS A 245 13.90 31.09 -17.20
CA LYS A 245 12.93 31.69 -18.13
C LYS A 245 12.71 30.77 -19.35
N ASN A 246 11.51 30.81 -19.95
CA ASN A 246 11.15 30.09 -21.18
C ASN A 246 11.31 28.56 -21.12
N ILE A 247 10.87 27.94 -20.02
CA ILE A 247 10.88 26.48 -19.89
C ILE A 247 9.90 25.85 -20.88
N LYS A 248 10.45 25.00 -21.77
CA LYS A 248 9.69 24.22 -22.74
C LYS A 248 8.64 23.31 -22.08
N LYS A 249 7.61 22.89 -22.83
CA LYS A 249 6.70 21.81 -22.42
C LYS A 249 7.50 20.52 -22.14
N VAL A 250 6.97 19.66 -21.26
CA VAL A 250 7.65 18.44 -20.77
C VAL A 250 8.21 17.60 -21.92
N GLU A 251 7.45 17.42 -23.00
CA GLU A 251 7.84 16.64 -24.19
C GLU A 251 9.11 17.15 -24.87
N ARG A 252 9.35 18.47 -24.85
CA ARG A 252 10.49 19.13 -25.51
C ARG A 252 11.58 19.55 -24.53
N TYR A 253 11.42 19.23 -23.25
CA TYR A 253 12.36 19.61 -22.20
C TYR A 253 13.51 18.60 -22.16
N LYS A 254 14.72 19.06 -22.48
CA LYS A 254 15.94 18.28 -22.27
C LYS A 254 16.51 18.62 -20.89
N ILE A 255 16.97 17.59 -20.19
CA ILE A 255 17.71 17.76 -18.95
C ILE A 255 19.14 18.14 -19.34
N ASP A 256 19.66 19.19 -18.71
CA ASP A 256 21.05 19.62 -18.86
C ASP A 256 21.84 19.06 -17.67
N ASP A 257 23.09 18.64 -17.86
CA ASP A 257 23.92 18.07 -16.79
C ASP A 257 24.07 19.03 -15.61
N ARG A 258 24.29 20.32 -15.89
CA ARG A 258 24.26 21.39 -14.90
C ARG A 258 23.79 22.69 -15.51
N LYS A 259 22.90 23.38 -14.81
CA LYS A 259 22.32 24.67 -15.23
C LYS A 259 22.42 25.69 -14.11
N PHE A 260 23.04 26.82 -14.41
CA PHE A 260 23.15 27.96 -13.51
C PHE A 260 22.03 28.97 -13.76
N THR A 261 21.48 29.51 -12.69
CA THR A 261 20.50 30.60 -12.70
C THR A 261 20.96 31.72 -11.79
N LYS A 262 20.30 32.88 -11.86
CA LYS A 262 20.52 33.98 -10.92
C LYS A 262 20.28 33.55 -9.46
N ASN A 263 19.36 32.62 -9.25
CA ASN A 263 18.92 32.19 -7.91
C ASN A 263 19.63 30.93 -7.42
N GLY A 264 20.52 30.31 -8.20
CA GLY A 264 21.05 29.00 -7.84
C GLY A 264 21.58 28.18 -8.99
N TRP A 265 21.67 26.88 -8.79
CA TRP A 265 21.99 25.93 -9.85
C TRP A 265 21.25 24.61 -9.63
N ILE A 266 21.01 23.90 -10.73
CA ILE A 266 20.45 22.55 -10.74
C ILE A 266 21.36 21.63 -11.56
N SER A 267 21.56 20.40 -11.12
CA SER A 267 22.29 19.38 -11.88
C SER A 267 21.54 18.06 -11.88
N TYR A 268 21.81 17.24 -12.89
CA TYR A 268 21.28 15.88 -13.04
C TYR A 268 22.41 14.89 -13.21
N ASP A 269 22.35 13.77 -12.47
CA ASP A 269 23.29 12.64 -12.58
C ASP A 269 24.77 13.07 -12.53
N MET A 270 25.11 13.93 -11.57
CA MET A 270 26.46 14.49 -11.42
C MET A 270 27.07 14.17 -10.05
N SER A 271 28.32 13.75 -10.03
CA SER A 271 29.05 13.51 -8.79
C SER A 271 29.35 14.81 -8.03
N ILE A 272 29.06 14.79 -6.73
CA ILE A 272 29.42 15.84 -5.78
C ILE A 272 30.87 15.62 -5.34
N HIS A 273 31.68 16.66 -5.53
CA HIS A 273 33.03 16.71 -5.00
C HIS A 273 32.97 17.26 -3.58
N THR A 274 33.44 16.47 -2.63
CA THR A 274 33.60 16.85 -1.22
C THR A 274 35.02 16.48 -0.78
N GLU A 275 35.54 17.15 0.24
CA GLU A 275 36.92 16.92 0.74
C GLU A 275 37.11 15.50 1.27
N LYS A 276 36.05 14.87 1.78
CA LYS A 276 36.04 13.47 2.22
C LYS A 276 35.45 12.59 1.12
N LYS A 277 36.01 11.39 0.90
CA LYS A 277 35.40 10.41 -0.01
C LYS A 277 34.07 9.91 0.55
N VAL A 278 32.98 10.18 -0.17
CA VAL A 278 31.65 9.63 0.10
C VAL A 278 31.40 8.51 -0.92
N GLN A 279 31.00 7.31 -0.45
CA GLN A 279 30.81 6.13 -1.31
C GLN A 279 29.72 6.31 -2.38
N PHE A 280 28.64 7.04 -2.07
CA PHE A 280 27.50 7.27 -2.96
C PHE A 280 27.33 8.76 -3.21
N ASN A 281 28.18 9.34 -4.07
CA ASN A 281 28.26 10.78 -4.26
C ASN A 281 27.59 11.30 -5.54
N ARG A 282 26.84 10.48 -6.26
CA ARG A 282 26.21 10.83 -7.55
C ARG A 282 24.69 10.72 -7.44
N PRO A 283 24.02 11.75 -6.90
CA PRO A 283 22.57 11.73 -6.79
C PRO A 283 21.87 12.07 -8.11
N ASP A 284 20.60 11.66 -8.22
CA ASP A 284 19.79 11.90 -9.42
C ASP A 284 19.64 13.40 -9.74
N ILE A 285 19.15 14.22 -8.81
CA ILE A 285 19.04 15.69 -8.99
C ILE A 285 19.58 16.43 -7.78
N ILE A 286 20.33 17.51 -8.03
CA ILE A 286 20.77 18.45 -7.00
C ILE A 286 20.25 19.83 -7.33
N VAL A 287 19.67 20.50 -6.34
CA VAL A 287 19.19 21.88 -6.45
C VAL A 287 19.83 22.72 -5.36
N ALA A 288 20.68 23.66 -5.74
CA ALA A 288 21.20 24.68 -4.82
C ALA A 288 20.43 25.98 -5.01
N ASP A 289 19.59 26.35 -4.03
CA ASP A 289 18.88 27.64 -4.02
C ASP A 289 19.64 28.64 -3.14
N LYS A 290 20.24 29.65 -3.77
CA LYS A 290 21.01 30.71 -3.10
C LYS A 290 20.13 31.60 -2.24
N ARG A 291 18.85 31.77 -2.60
CA ARG A 291 17.92 32.64 -1.84
C ARG A 291 17.58 32.06 -0.48
N LYS A 292 17.53 30.72 -0.41
CA LYS A 292 17.19 29.97 0.81
C LYS A 292 18.44 29.44 1.53
N ASN A 293 19.62 29.65 0.97
CA ASN A 293 20.88 29.04 1.40
C ASN A 293 20.75 27.53 1.64
N ARG A 294 20.12 26.80 0.71
CA ARG A 294 19.80 25.38 0.87
C ARG A 294 20.15 24.56 -0.37
N ILE A 295 20.75 23.40 -0.14
CA ILE A 295 20.94 22.36 -1.16
C ILE A 295 19.91 21.26 -0.91
N THR A 296 19.13 20.94 -1.93
CA THR A 296 18.18 19.82 -1.95
C THR A 296 18.76 18.72 -2.82
N ILE A 297 18.89 17.51 -2.26
CA ILE A 297 19.24 16.30 -2.99
C ILE A 297 17.94 15.53 -3.23
N VAL A 298 17.71 15.07 -4.45
CA VAL A 298 16.52 14.31 -4.84
C VAL A 298 16.99 12.99 -5.44
N GLU A 299 16.48 11.89 -4.89
CA GLU A 299 16.63 10.53 -5.40
C GLU A 299 15.30 10.01 -5.91
N ILE A 300 15.29 9.35 -7.07
CA ILE A 300 14.07 8.91 -7.75
C ILE A 300 14.03 7.38 -7.79
N GLY A 301 13.22 6.80 -6.92
CA GLY A 301 12.89 5.38 -6.97
C GLY A 301 11.56 5.13 -7.70
N ILE A 302 11.59 4.39 -8.80
CA ILE A 302 10.37 3.86 -9.43
C ILE A 302 10.15 2.43 -8.93
N THR A 303 9.30 2.29 -7.91
CA THR A 303 9.02 1.00 -7.29
C THR A 303 7.52 0.82 -7.03
N SER A 304 7.09 -0.44 -6.88
CA SER A 304 5.77 -0.76 -6.35
C SER A 304 5.70 -0.42 -4.85
N GLN A 305 4.52 0.02 -4.39
CA GLN A 305 4.24 0.46 -3.01
C GLN A 305 4.81 -0.42 -1.88
N PRO A 306 4.84 -1.77 -1.94
CA PRO A 306 5.45 -2.58 -0.87
C PRO A 306 6.98 -2.42 -0.73
N ASN A 307 7.69 -1.86 -1.72
CA ASN A 307 9.16 -1.71 -1.70
C ASN A 307 9.63 -0.31 -1.27
N VAL A 308 8.71 0.66 -1.11
CA VAL A 308 9.03 2.05 -0.73
C VAL A 308 9.53 2.11 0.73
N THR A 309 9.00 1.27 1.61
CA THR A 309 9.38 1.21 3.03
C THR A 309 10.79 0.67 3.28
N SER A 310 11.36 -0.13 2.37
CA SER A 310 12.76 -0.58 2.47
C SER A 310 13.77 0.42 1.93
N ALA A 311 13.37 1.31 1.00
CA ALA A 311 14.27 2.28 0.36
C ALA A 311 14.41 3.61 1.13
N SER A 312 13.55 3.83 2.13
CA SER A 312 13.49 5.07 2.92
C SER A 312 14.28 4.97 4.24
N ARG A 313 15.22 4.03 4.36
CA ARG A 313 16.08 3.82 5.53
C ARG A 313 17.52 4.19 5.23
#